data_AF-A0A4Q3VIA7-F1
#
_entry.id   AF-A0A4Q3VIA7-F1
#
_cell.length_a   1.000
_cell.length_b   1.000
_cell.length_c   1.000
_cell.angle_alpha   90.00
_cell.angle_beta   90.00
_cell.angle_gamma   90.00
#
_symmetry.space_group_name_H-M   'P 1'
#
loop_
_entity.id
_entity.type
_entity.pdbx_description
1 polymer ?
#
loop_
_entity_poly.entity_id
_entity_poly.type
_entity_poly.pdbx_seq_one_letter_code
_entity_poly.pdbx_strand_id
1 'polypeptide(L)'
;MRKIFLMASLMAFFVLKADAQEINSTANQNILHDFQFYQKLNRSVYDTKSKFHSSIRGFYADDSRLKTSYDSVMNYGVDTLNRRSWVHRKLFKEHLIEFKNEEYSIYADFLPDFQIGKDIEGNRGTWLNTRGFQ
;
A
#
# COMPACT_ATOMS: atom_id res chain seq x y z
N MET A 1 12.88 23.39 -40.82
CA MET A 1 13.32 23.17 -39.44
C MET A 1 12.17 23.01 -38.42
N ARG A 2 11.14 23.88 -38.39
CA ARG A 2 9.98 23.73 -37.49
C ARG A 2 9.26 22.38 -37.56
N LYS A 3 9.11 21.80 -38.77
CA LYS A 3 8.41 20.51 -38.96
C LYS A 3 9.16 19.31 -38.35
N ILE A 4 10.49 19.34 -38.37
CA ILE A 4 11.34 18.29 -37.78
C ILE A 4 11.30 18.36 -36.25
N PHE A 5 11.34 19.58 -35.69
CA PHE A 5 11.17 19.80 -34.25
C PHE A 5 9.79 19.35 -33.74
N LEU A 6 8.73 19.63 -34.50
CA LEU A 6 7.37 19.15 -34.17
C LEU A 6 7.28 17.63 -34.21
N MET A 7 7.90 16.97 -35.20
CA MET A 7 7.89 15.52 -35.32
C MET A 7 8.71 14.85 -34.20
N ALA A 8 9.87 15.41 -33.86
CA ALA A 8 10.70 14.95 -32.75
C ALA A 8 10.00 15.12 -31.38
N SER A 9 9.29 16.24 -31.19
CA SER A 9 8.46 16.44 -29.98
C SER A 9 7.29 15.45 -29.90
N LEU A 10 6.68 15.11 -31.03
CA LEU A 10 5.59 14.13 -31.06
C LEU A 10 6.10 12.72 -30.75
N MET A 11 7.25 12.33 -31.31
CA MET A 11 7.90 11.06 -31.00
C MET A 11 8.35 10.97 -29.54
N ALA A 12 8.89 12.04 -28.96
CA ALA A 12 9.24 12.10 -27.55
C ALA A 12 8.02 11.91 -26.63
N PHE A 13 6.84 12.41 -27.04
CA PHE A 13 5.59 12.20 -26.33
C PHE A 13 5.10 10.74 -26.39
N PHE A 14 5.38 10.01 -27.46
CA PHE A 14 5.05 8.58 -27.57
C PHE A 14 6.03 7.67 -26.83
N VAL A 15 7.29 8.07 -26.67
CA VAL A 15 8.30 7.31 -25.90
C VAL A 15 8.03 7.35 -24.39
N LEU A 16 7.39 8.41 -23.88
CA LEU A 16 7.13 8.60 -22.44
C LEU A 16 5.78 8.04 -21.96
N LYS A 17 5.04 7.32 -22.81
CA LYS A 17 3.69 6.78 -22.51
C LYS A 17 3.57 5.28 -22.78
N ALA A 18 4.66 4.55 -22.66
CA ALA A 18 4.64 3.09 -22.58
C ALA A 18 4.65 2.66 -21.10
N ASP A 19 3.67 3.10 -20.32
CA ASP A 19 3.37 2.44 -19.05
C ASP A 19 2.73 1.09 -19.37
N ALA A 20 3.33 0.05 -18.81
CA ALA A 20 3.20 -1.34 -19.17
C ALA A 20 1.77 -1.92 -19.10
N GLN A 21 1.50 -2.92 -19.93
CA GLN A 21 0.58 -3.99 -19.51
C GLN A 21 1.28 -4.71 -18.36
N GLU A 22 0.86 -4.40 -17.14
CA GLU A 22 1.23 -5.16 -15.96
C GLU A 22 0.84 -6.62 -16.22
N ILE A 23 1.83 -7.45 -16.57
CA ILE A 23 1.68 -8.90 -16.50
C ILE A 23 1.55 -9.15 -15.01
N ASN A 24 0.30 -9.22 -14.56
CA ASN A 24 -0.07 -9.74 -13.25
C ASN A 24 0.38 -11.21 -13.24
N SER A 25 1.67 -11.40 -13.01
CA SER A 25 2.25 -12.67 -12.60
C SER A 25 1.69 -12.88 -11.20
N THR A 26 0.46 -13.37 -11.13
CA THR A 26 -0.23 -13.68 -9.89
C THR A 26 0.67 -14.62 -9.11
N ALA A 27 1.34 -14.07 -8.11
CA ALA A 27 2.33 -14.75 -7.32
C ALA A 27 1.65 -15.72 -6.33
N ASN A 28 0.59 -16.43 -6.73
CA ASN A 28 -0.20 -17.40 -5.96
C ASN A 28 -0.09 -17.15 -4.46
N GLN A 29 -0.46 -15.95 -4.04
CA GLN A 29 -0.17 -15.47 -2.70
C GLN A 29 -1.14 -16.12 -1.74
N ASN A 30 -0.67 -17.16 -1.05
CA ASN A 30 -1.51 -17.97 -0.20
C ASN A 30 -1.95 -17.17 1.04
N ILE A 31 -3.26 -17.13 1.27
CA ILE A 31 -3.87 -16.63 2.48
C ILE A 31 -3.71 -17.69 3.57
N LEU A 32 -2.90 -17.36 4.58
CA LEU A 32 -2.73 -18.14 5.80
C LEU A 32 -4.08 -18.67 6.32
N HIS A 33 -4.12 -19.97 6.61
CA HIS A 33 -5.32 -20.66 7.05
C HIS A 33 -5.72 -20.26 8.47
N ASP A 34 -6.48 -19.18 8.57
CA ASP A 34 -7.12 -18.73 9.80
C ASP A 34 -8.64 -18.85 9.71
N PHE A 35 -9.26 -19.49 10.70
CA PHE A 35 -10.69 -19.76 10.68
C PHE A 35 -11.53 -18.47 10.73
N GLN A 36 -11.12 -17.48 11.53
CA GLN A 36 -11.86 -16.23 11.67
C GLN A 36 -11.76 -15.40 10.40
N PHE A 37 -10.59 -15.37 9.77
CA PHE A 37 -10.37 -14.69 8.51
C PHE A 37 -11.15 -15.35 7.35
N TYR A 38 -11.08 -16.66 7.21
CA TYR A 38 -11.74 -17.40 6.12
C TYR A 38 -13.26 -17.21 6.15
N GLN A 39 -13.86 -17.11 7.35
CA GLN A 39 -15.28 -16.82 7.48
C GLN A 39 -15.71 -15.50 6.82
N LYS A 40 -14.83 -14.48 6.82
CA LYS A 40 -15.11 -13.19 6.17
C LYS A 40 -15.17 -13.33 4.64
N LEU A 41 -14.54 -14.36 4.07
CA LEU A 41 -14.55 -14.66 2.64
C LEU A 41 -15.68 -15.62 2.22
N ASN A 42 -16.43 -16.18 3.17
CA ASN A 42 -17.47 -17.18 2.90
C ASN A 42 -18.49 -16.71 1.86
N ARG A 43 -18.84 -15.43 1.86
CA ARG A 43 -19.79 -14.87 0.89
C ARG A 43 -19.33 -15.09 -0.56
N SER A 44 -18.03 -14.97 -0.84
CA SER A 44 -17.48 -15.19 -2.18
C SER A 44 -17.14 -16.65 -2.46
N VAL A 45 -16.72 -17.39 -1.43
CA VAL A 45 -16.37 -18.82 -1.52
C VAL A 45 -17.60 -19.70 -1.78
N TYR A 46 -18.74 -19.37 -1.17
CA TYR A 46 -19.99 -20.13 -1.27
C TYR A 46 -21.03 -19.44 -2.16
N ASP A 47 -20.63 -18.46 -2.97
CA ASP A 47 -21.55 -17.81 -3.91
C ASP A 47 -21.98 -18.79 -5.01
N THR A 48 -23.28 -19.08 -5.08
CA THR A 48 -23.88 -19.91 -6.12
C THR A 48 -23.67 -19.40 -7.55
N LYS A 49 -23.35 -18.11 -7.71
CA LYS A 49 -23.09 -17.49 -9.01
C LYS A 49 -21.61 -17.62 -9.43
N SER A 50 -20.73 -17.94 -8.50
CA SER A 50 -19.30 -18.08 -8.72
C SER A 50 -18.89 -19.56 -8.77
N LYS A 51 -18.08 -19.94 -9.75
CA LYS A 51 -17.49 -21.29 -9.83
C LYS A 51 -16.25 -21.35 -8.93
N PHE A 52 -16.45 -21.34 -7.61
CA PHE A 52 -15.38 -21.45 -6.63
C PHE A 52 -15.41 -22.82 -5.93
N HIS A 53 -14.28 -23.51 -5.87
CA HIS A 53 -14.18 -24.84 -5.25
C HIS A 53 -13.90 -24.71 -3.75
N SER A 54 -14.94 -24.55 -2.94
CA SER A 54 -14.84 -24.40 -1.48
C SER A 54 -14.24 -25.60 -0.74
N SER A 55 -14.18 -26.77 -1.39
CA SER A 55 -13.53 -27.97 -0.87
C SER A 55 -12.00 -27.87 -0.86
N ILE A 56 -11.42 -27.07 -1.75
CA ILE A 56 -9.98 -26.84 -1.81
C ILE A 56 -9.65 -25.70 -0.85
N ARG A 57 -8.91 -26.02 0.22
CA ARG A 57 -8.44 -25.02 1.18
C ARG A 57 -7.07 -24.49 0.72
N GLY A 58 -6.75 -23.25 1.10
CA GLY A 58 -5.52 -22.56 0.70
C GLY A 58 -5.86 -21.52 -0.33
N PHE A 59 -6.67 -20.54 0.08
CA PHE A 59 -7.17 -19.53 -0.84
C PHE A 59 -6.03 -18.60 -1.24
N TYR A 60 -6.03 -18.20 -2.51
CA TYR A 60 -5.06 -17.26 -3.02
C TYR A 60 -5.64 -15.83 -2.97
N ALA A 61 -4.89 -14.89 -2.39
CA ALA A 61 -5.28 -13.49 -2.26
C ALA A 61 -5.45 -12.81 -3.63
N ASP A 62 -4.72 -13.30 -4.62
CA ASP A 62 -4.68 -12.83 -6.00
C ASP A 62 -5.62 -13.61 -6.94
N ASP A 63 -6.42 -14.57 -6.43
CA ASP A 63 -7.47 -15.19 -7.23
C ASP A 63 -8.51 -14.13 -7.62
N SER A 64 -8.68 -13.91 -8.93
CA SER A 64 -9.70 -13.03 -9.53
C SER A 64 -11.09 -13.04 -8.88
N ARG A 65 -11.55 -14.19 -8.36
CA ARG A 65 -12.89 -14.35 -7.74
C ARG A 65 -12.93 -13.93 -6.28
N LEU A 66 -11.81 -14.03 -5.58
CA LEU A 66 -11.68 -13.71 -4.16
C LEU A 66 -11.01 -12.36 -3.93
N LYS A 67 -10.19 -11.88 -4.87
CA LYS A 67 -9.34 -10.70 -4.75
C LYS A 67 -10.11 -9.49 -4.27
N THR A 68 -11.27 -9.19 -4.86
CA THR A 68 -12.08 -8.05 -4.45
C THR A 68 -12.55 -8.15 -3.00
N SER A 69 -12.99 -9.33 -2.57
CA SER A 69 -13.44 -9.57 -1.19
C SER A 69 -12.27 -9.57 -0.23
N TYR A 70 -11.14 -10.16 -0.61
CA TYR A 70 -9.89 -10.11 0.14
C TYR A 70 -9.42 -8.68 0.34
N ASP A 71 -9.31 -7.90 -0.74
CA ASP A 71 -8.92 -6.49 -0.71
C ASP A 71 -9.89 -5.67 0.15
N SER A 72 -11.19 -5.93 0.07
CA SER A 72 -12.18 -5.25 0.90
C SER A 72 -12.01 -5.55 2.39
N VAL A 73 -11.66 -6.79 2.76
CA VAL A 73 -11.43 -7.18 4.15
C VAL A 73 -10.11 -6.58 4.64
N MET A 74 -9.06 -6.64 3.83
CA MET A 74 -7.72 -6.17 4.20
C MET A 74 -7.65 -4.64 4.31
N ASN A 75 -8.40 -3.93 3.47
CA ASN A 75 -8.48 -2.47 3.50
C ASN A 75 -9.61 -1.92 4.38
N TYR A 76 -10.29 -2.78 5.14
CA TYR A 76 -11.38 -2.33 6.01
C TYR A 76 -10.85 -1.36 7.09
N GLY A 77 -11.39 -0.14 7.12
CA GLY A 77 -10.96 0.91 8.05
C GLY A 77 -9.73 1.70 7.60
N VAL A 78 -9.13 1.34 6.46
CA VAL A 78 -8.08 2.12 5.80
C VAL A 78 -8.74 3.19 4.92
N ASP A 79 -8.25 4.42 5.00
CA ASP A 79 -8.73 5.53 4.16
C ASP A 79 -8.08 5.45 2.77
N THR A 80 -8.60 4.56 1.94
CA THR A 80 -8.13 4.38 0.56
C THR A 80 -8.60 5.49 -0.37
N LEU A 81 -9.60 6.28 0.05
CA LEU A 81 -10.21 7.35 -0.76
C LEU A 81 -9.52 8.71 -0.59
N ASN A 82 -8.36 8.76 0.07
CA ASN A 82 -7.60 9.99 0.30
C ASN A 82 -8.46 11.12 0.89
N ARG A 83 -9.41 10.80 1.77
CA ARG A 83 -10.33 11.80 2.34
C ARG A 83 -9.63 12.79 3.27
N ARG A 84 -8.41 12.48 3.71
CA ARG A 84 -7.57 13.32 4.56
C ARG A 84 -6.54 14.12 3.76
N SER A 85 -6.10 15.24 4.36
CA SER A 85 -5.10 16.14 3.77
C SER A 85 -3.78 15.42 3.47
N TRP A 86 -3.06 15.90 2.46
CA TRP A 86 -1.75 15.38 2.05
C TRP A 86 -0.77 15.29 3.24
N VAL A 87 -0.73 16.32 4.08
CA VAL A 87 0.13 16.36 5.29
C VAL A 87 -0.23 15.24 6.26
N HIS A 88 -1.51 15.01 6.53
CA HIS A 88 -1.93 13.95 7.43
C HIS A 88 -1.53 12.57 6.91
N ARG A 89 -1.65 12.33 5.60
CA ARG A 89 -1.24 11.04 5.03
C ARG A 89 0.25 10.81 5.20
N LYS A 90 1.09 11.81 4.92
CA LYS A 90 2.55 11.72 5.05
C LYS A 90 3.06 11.57 6.48
N LEU A 91 2.31 12.05 7.48
CA LEU A 91 2.71 11.92 8.89
C LEU A 91 2.25 10.61 9.54
N PHE A 92 1.15 10.01 9.07
CA PHE A 92 0.49 8.92 9.80
C PHE A 92 0.20 7.65 8.99
N LYS A 93 0.32 7.69 7.67
CA LYS A 93 -0.12 6.59 6.80
C LYS A 93 0.89 6.17 5.74
N GLU A 94 1.68 7.11 5.24
CA GLU A 94 2.63 6.91 4.14
C GLU A 94 4.05 7.18 4.64
N HIS A 95 5.03 6.52 4.03
CA HIS A 95 6.44 6.89 4.19
C HIS A 95 6.69 8.30 3.66
N LEU A 96 7.64 9.01 4.28
CA LEU A 96 7.97 10.39 3.90
C LEU A 96 8.52 10.41 2.47
N ILE A 97 9.56 9.61 2.23
CA ILE A 97 10.15 9.37 0.92
C ILE A 97 10.00 7.89 0.59
N GLU A 98 9.50 7.58 -0.60
CA GLU A 98 9.24 6.21 -1.04
C GLU A 98 9.53 6.07 -2.53
N PHE A 99 10.33 5.07 -2.88
CA PHE A 99 10.62 4.65 -4.25
C PHE A 99 10.31 3.16 -4.39
N LYS A 100 9.25 2.86 -5.15
CA LYS A 100 8.80 1.49 -5.44
C LYS A 100 9.06 1.18 -6.90
N ASN A 101 9.91 0.20 -7.16
CA ASN A 101 10.11 -0.44 -8.46
C ASN A 101 9.83 -1.94 -8.34
N GLU A 102 9.72 -2.63 -9.47
CA GLU A 102 9.45 -4.08 -9.50
C GLU A 102 10.51 -4.91 -8.76
N GLU A 103 11.77 -4.47 -8.78
CA GLU A 103 12.90 -5.19 -8.19
C GLU A 103 13.23 -4.76 -6.75
N TYR A 104 12.89 -3.52 -6.38
CA TYR A 104 13.26 -2.96 -5.08
C TYR A 104 12.27 -1.92 -4.57
N SER A 105 12.12 -1.88 -3.24
CA SER A 105 11.35 -0.86 -2.54
C SER A 105 12.25 -0.22 -1.49
N ILE A 106 12.54 1.06 -1.67
CA ILE A 106 13.37 1.85 -0.76
C ILE A 106 12.50 2.96 -0.18
N TYR A 107 12.53 3.11 1.13
CA TYR A 107 11.85 4.18 1.85
C TYR A 107 12.81 4.85 2.83
N ALA A 108 12.50 6.09 3.16
CA ALA A 108 13.23 6.84 4.18
C ALA A 108 12.26 7.71 4.98
N ASP A 109 12.28 7.54 6.30
CA ASP A 109 11.40 8.21 7.24
C ASP A 109 12.18 9.00 8.29
N PHE A 110 11.59 10.13 8.67
CA PHE A 110 12.06 10.92 9.81
C PHE A 110 11.26 10.54 11.05
N LEU A 111 11.94 10.17 12.13
CA LEU A 111 11.33 9.73 13.39
C LEU A 111 11.65 10.74 14.51
N PRO A 112 10.88 11.84 14.62
CA PRO A 112 11.04 12.77 15.72
C PRO A 112 10.42 12.23 17.01
N ASP A 113 11.18 12.26 18.10
CA ASP A 113 10.67 12.04 19.46
C ASP A 113 10.98 13.26 20.33
N PHE A 114 9.92 13.98 20.71
CA PHE A 114 9.99 15.18 21.54
C PHE A 114 9.24 14.93 22.84
N GLN A 115 9.98 14.93 23.95
CA GLN A 115 9.41 14.71 25.27
C GLN A 115 9.58 15.97 26.11
N ILE A 116 8.48 16.48 26.66
CA ILE A 116 8.47 17.58 27.63
C ILE A 116 7.96 17.00 28.94
N GLY A 117 8.71 17.19 30.02
CA GLY A 117 8.37 16.68 31.33
C GLY A 117 8.85 17.59 32.45
N LYS A 118 8.57 17.17 33.69
CA LYS A 118 9.09 17.80 34.90
C LYS A 118 9.70 16.72 35.77
N ASP A 119 10.97 16.90 36.10
CA ASP A 119 11.65 16.13 37.14
C ASP A 119 11.19 16.66 38.50
N ILE A 120 10.47 15.83 39.24
CA ILE A 120 9.85 16.19 40.53
C ILE A 120 10.92 16.27 41.63
N GLU A 121 11.90 15.36 41.60
CA GLU A 121 12.96 15.29 42.60
C GLU A 121 13.97 16.44 42.39
N GLY A 122 14.32 16.73 41.14
CA GLY A 122 15.20 17.84 40.79
C GLY A 122 14.52 19.20 40.62
N ASN A 123 13.20 19.29 40.80
CA ASN A 123 12.34 20.47 40.52
C ASN A 123 12.72 21.22 39.23
N ARG A 124 12.99 20.49 38.14
CA ARG A 124 13.45 21.06 36.86
C ARG A 124 12.57 20.60 35.71
N GLY A 125 12.38 21.46 34.73
CA GLY A 125 11.76 21.09 33.47
C GLY A 125 12.72 20.21 32.66
N THR A 126 12.22 19.12 32.09
CA THR A 126 12.97 18.28 31.16
C THR A 126 12.43 18.50 29.75
N TRP A 127 13.35 18.66 28.80
CA TRP A 127 13.01 18.70 27.38
C TRP A 127 14.01 17.82 26.63
N LEU A 128 13.52 16.73 26.06
CA LEU A 128 14.31 15.77 25.31
C LEU A 128 13.93 15.84 23.84
N ASN A 129 14.95 15.83 22.99
CA ASN A 129 14.83 15.91 21.54
C ASN A 129 15.65 14.79 20.92
N THR A 130 14.98 13.72 20.52
CA THR A 130 15.60 12.60 19.82
C THR A 130 15.15 12.61 18.37
N ARG A 131 16.10 12.43 17.45
CA ARG A 131 15.86 12.45 16.00
C ARG A 131 16.39 11.15 15.41
N GLY A 132 15.48 10.27 15.02
CA GLY A 132 15.79 9.04 14.33
C GLY A 132 15.54 9.15 12.82
N PHE A 133 16.15 8.22 12.09
CA PHE A 133 15.89 7.99 10.68
C PHE A 133 15.77 6.49 10.46
N GLN A 134 14.85 6.07 9.60
CA GLN A 134 14.64 4.67 9.22
C GLN A 134 14.56 4.56 7.71
#